data_AF-A0A1V4IH00-F1
#
_entry.id   AF-A0A1V4IH00-F1
#
_cell.length_a   1.000
_cell.length_b   1.000
_cell.length_c   1.000
_cell.angle_alpha   90.00
_cell.angle_beta   90.00
_cell.angle_gamma   90.00
#
_symmetry.space_group_name_H-M   'P 1'
#
loop_
_entity.id
_entity.type
_entity.pdbx_description
1 polymer ?
#
loop_
_entity_poly.entity_id
_entity_poly.type
_entity_poly.pdbx_seq_one_letter_code
_entity_poly.pdbx_strand_id
1 'polypeptide(L)'
;MKNLIYKYLVYVIYFLGIGMTSSGIVLMPFNVIRYSIILFAGLSLFIAGSVFNEVVIDKHHMSINESIKLVIFSLTLAIGIGMISGGISHFKESPTYVSYLIPLGIIISFISFALKNNFKLTQKEKLIIFMGCIILVVILHIILAFAANNMMMNMTPGGDIFDMSH
;
A
#
# COMPACT_ATOMS: atom_id res chain seq x y z
N MET A 1 -15.89 -16.79 -24.02
CA MET A 1 -14.72 -15.95 -24.35
C MET A 1 -14.87 -14.50 -23.88
N LYS A 2 -15.89 -13.74 -24.29
CA LYS A 2 -16.07 -12.33 -23.87
C LYS A 2 -16.05 -12.11 -22.34
N ASN A 3 -16.69 -12.99 -21.57
CA ASN A 3 -16.70 -12.93 -20.10
C ASN A 3 -15.31 -13.18 -19.47
N LEU A 4 -14.48 -14.04 -20.07
CA LEU A 4 -13.12 -14.30 -19.59
C LEU A 4 -12.22 -13.08 -19.81
N ILE A 5 -12.26 -12.50 -21.01
CA ILE A 5 -11.46 -11.32 -21.38
C ILE A 5 -11.82 -10.15 -20.46
N TYR A 6 -13.10 -9.91 -20.22
CA TYR A 6 -13.56 -8.85 -19.33
C TYR A 6 -13.03 -9.01 -17.90
N LYS A 7 -13.19 -10.21 -17.31
CA LYS A 7 -12.68 -10.49 -15.95
C LYS A 7 -11.16 -10.32 -15.85
N TYR A 8 -10.43 -10.77 -16.86
CA TYR A 8 -8.98 -10.61 -16.91
C TYR A 8 -8.57 -9.13 -17.01
N LEU A 9 -9.25 -8.33 -17.82
CA LEU A 9 -8.96 -6.89 -17.92
C LEU A 9 -9.20 -6.17 -16.59
N VAL A 10 -10.28 -6.47 -15.89
CA VAL A 10 -10.54 -5.91 -14.54
C VAL A 10 -9.43 -6.30 -13.58
N TYR A 11 -8.99 -7.57 -13.62
CA TYR A 11 -7.85 -8.04 -12.83
C TYR A 11 -6.57 -7.25 -13.15
N VAL A 12 -6.23 -7.08 -14.43
CA VAL A 12 -5.05 -6.30 -14.84
C VAL A 12 -5.13 -4.86 -14.33
N ILE A 13 -6.28 -4.18 -14.49
CA ILE A 13 -6.49 -2.81 -14.00
C ILE A 13 -6.30 -2.75 -12.49
N TYR A 14 -6.85 -3.71 -11.75
CA TYR A 14 -6.75 -3.80 -10.30
C TYR A 14 -5.28 -3.95 -9.85
N PHE A 15 -4.54 -4.93 -10.39
CA PHE A 15 -3.15 -5.18 -10.00
C PHE A 15 -2.19 -4.09 -10.49
N LEU A 16 -2.44 -3.53 -11.67
CA LEU A 16 -1.69 -2.37 -12.17
C LEU A 16 -1.89 -1.16 -11.25
N GLY A 17 -3.12 -0.91 -10.80
CA GLY A 17 -3.43 0.14 -9.83
C GLY A 17 -2.67 -0.04 -8.51
N ILE A 18 -2.59 -1.26 -7.98
CA ILE A 18 -1.79 -1.57 -6.79
C ILE A 18 -0.31 -1.26 -7.03
N GLY A 19 0.25 -1.75 -8.14
CA GLY A 19 1.67 -1.55 -8.48
C GLY A 19 2.03 -0.07 -8.60
N MET A 20 1.22 0.71 -9.32
CA MET A 20 1.43 2.15 -9.48
C MET A 20 1.27 2.90 -8.16
N THR A 21 0.30 2.53 -7.32
CA THR A 21 0.13 3.10 -5.97
C THR A 21 1.36 2.85 -5.12
N SER A 22 1.89 1.62 -5.13
CA SER A 22 3.12 1.23 -4.43
C SER A 22 4.31 2.10 -4.87
N SER A 23 4.56 2.17 -6.18
CA SER A 23 5.65 2.98 -6.75
C SER A 23 5.50 4.47 -6.45
N GLY A 24 4.28 5.01 -6.56
CA GLY A 24 4.00 6.43 -6.30
C GLY A 24 4.27 6.83 -4.85
N ILE A 25 4.02 5.93 -3.88
CA ILE A 25 4.31 6.20 -2.47
C ILE A 25 5.81 6.04 -2.20
N VAL A 26 6.42 4.92 -2.57
CA VAL A 26 7.79 4.63 -2.13
C VAL A 26 8.84 5.52 -2.79
N LEU A 27 8.61 5.93 -4.04
CA LEU A 27 9.57 6.72 -4.81
C LEU A 27 9.37 8.23 -4.66
N MET A 28 8.39 8.66 -3.87
CA MET A 28 8.06 10.07 -3.61
C MET A 28 9.28 10.94 -3.24
N PRO A 29 10.27 10.46 -2.44
CA PRO A 29 11.45 11.26 -2.11
C PRO A 29 12.32 11.64 -3.31
N PHE A 30 12.29 10.89 -4.41
CA PHE A 30 13.10 11.16 -5.59
C PHE A 30 12.51 12.25 -6.49
N ASN A 31 11.18 12.26 -6.66
CA ASN A 31 10.48 13.26 -7.47
C ASN A 31 9.01 13.35 -7.07
N VAL A 32 8.70 14.28 -6.17
CA VAL A 32 7.36 14.41 -5.59
C VAL A 32 6.30 14.64 -6.67
N ILE A 33 6.58 15.45 -7.69
CA ILE A 33 5.58 15.78 -8.72
C ILE A 33 5.26 14.54 -9.55
N ARG A 34 6.29 13.87 -10.09
CA ARG A 34 6.06 12.68 -10.93
C ARG A 34 5.37 11.57 -10.15
N TYR A 35 5.86 11.26 -8.96
CA TYR A 35 5.33 10.15 -8.19
C TYR A 35 3.96 10.46 -7.58
N SER A 36 3.61 11.74 -7.37
CA SER A 36 2.22 12.15 -7.10
C SER A 36 1.29 11.86 -8.28
N ILE A 37 1.72 12.11 -9.52
CA ILE A 37 0.93 11.79 -10.72
C ILE A 37 0.74 10.28 -10.85
N ILE A 38 1.82 9.51 -10.69
CA ILE A 38 1.77 8.03 -10.73
C ILE A 38 0.84 7.50 -9.64
N LEU A 39 0.94 8.04 -8.41
CA LEU A 39 0.07 7.69 -7.30
C LEU A 39 -1.39 7.97 -7.65
N PHE A 40 -1.71 9.18 -8.13
CA PHE A 40 -3.08 9.55 -8.49
C PHE A 40 -3.65 8.64 -9.59
N ALA A 41 -2.86 8.34 -10.63
CA ALA A 41 -3.26 7.41 -11.68
C ALA A 41 -3.47 5.98 -11.14
N GLY A 42 -2.56 5.51 -10.27
CA GLY A 42 -2.67 4.20 -9.62
C GLY A 42 -3.91 4.04 -8.75
N LEU A 43 -4.20 5.04 -7.90
CA LEU A 43 -5.41 5.06 -7.07
C LEU A 43 -6.67 5.08 -7.93
N SER A 44 -6.68 5.85 -9.02
CA SER A 44 -7.81 5.93 -9.95
C SER A 44 -8.08 4.58 -10.63
N LEU A 45 -7.03 3.91 -11.13
CA LEU A 45 -7.13 2.57 -11.71
C LEU A 45 -7.59 1.54 -10.68
N PHE A 46 -7.04 1.60 -9.47
CA PHE A 46 -7.44 0.69 -8.39
C PHE A 46 -8.91 0.85 -8.04
N ILE A 47 -9.39 2.08 -7.83
CA ILE A 47 -10.80 2.35 -7.52
C ILE A 47 -11.70 1.81 -8.63
N ALA A 48 -11.37 2.09 -9.90
CA ALA A 48 -12.12 1.56 -11.03
C ALA A 48 -12.13 0.02 -11.03
N GLY A 49 -10.96 -0.61 -10.89
CA GLY A 49 -10.80 -2.06 -10.82
C GLY A 49 -11.57 -2.69 -9.66
N SER A 50 -11.50 -2.10 -8.46
CA SER A 50 -12.24 -2.53 -7.27
C SER A 50 -13.75 -2.46 -7.48
N VAL A 51 -14.27 -1.35 -8.01
CA VAL A 51 -15.71 -1.23 -8.28
C VAL A 51 -16.16 -2.29 -9.28
N PHE A 52 -15.42 -2.50 -10.38
CA PHE A 52 -15.78 -3.53 -11.35
C PHE A 52 -15.64 -4.95 -10.80
N ASN A 53 -14.63 -5.22 -9.98
CA ASN A 53 -14.39 -6.53 -9.39
C ASN A 53 -15.45 -6.87 -8.32
N GLU A 54 -15.68 -5.95 -7.39
CA GLU A 54 -16.46 -6.21 -6.18
C GLU A 54 -17.97 -5.94 -6.39
N VAL A 55 -18.35 -5.01 -7.27
CA VAL A 55 -19.76 -4.66 -7.53
C VAL A 55 -20.32 -5.34 -8.78
N VAL A 56 -19.55 -5.38 -9.88
CA VAL A 56 -20.06 -5.86 -11.18
C VAL A 56 -19.84 -7.36 -11.37
N ILE A 57 -18.70 -7.89 -10.94
CA ILE A 57 -18.34 -9.30 -11.16
C ILE A 57 -18.88 -10.20 -10.04
N ASP A 58 -18.66 -9.85 -8.77
CA ASP A 58 -19.03 -10.71 -7.64
C ASP A 58 -20.49 -10.57 -7.17
N LYS A 59 -21.28 -9.65 -7.77
CA LYS A 59 -22.74 -9.50 -7.55
C LYS A 59 -23.17 -9.62 -6.09
N HIS A 60 -22.37 -9.11 -5.16
CA HIS A 60 -22.86 -8.95 -3.80
C HIS A 60 -24.03 -7.96 -3.86
N HIS A 61 -25.21 -8.37 -3.39
CA HIS A 61 -26.34 -7.48 -3.14
C HIS A 61 -26.01 -6.53 -1.97
N MET A 62 -24.96 -5.73 -2.13
CA MET A 62 -24.51 -4.73 -1.19
C MET A 62 -25.22 -3.42 -1.47
N SER A 63 -25.60 -2.73 -0.40
CA SER A 63 -26.02 -1.34 -0.47
C SER A 63 -24.88 -0.46 -0.96
N ILE A 64 -25.21 0.71 -1.52
CA ILE A 64 -24.21 1.69 -1.99
C ILE A 64 -23.19 2.04 -0.89
N ASN A 65 -23.63 2.11 0.37
CA ASN A 65 -22.79 2.42 1.51
C ASN A 65 -21.79 1.30 1.83
N GLU A 66 -22.19 0.04 1.67
CA GLU A 66 -21.31 -1.10 1.86
C GLU A 66 -20.28 -1.18 0.76
N SER A 67 -20.67 -0.94 -0.50
CA SER A 67 -19.73 -0.86 -1.62
C SER A 67 -18.69 0.24 -1.44
N ILE A 68 -19.10 1.45 -1.02
CA ILE A 68 -18.17 2.55 -0.76
C ILE A 68 -17.19 2.19 0.36
N LYS A 69 -17.68 1.66 1.49
CA LYS A 69 -16.82 1.22 2.60
C LYS A 69 -15.81 0.17 2.13
N LEU A 70 -16.28 -0.79 1.35
CA LEU A 70 -15.46 -1.88 0.85
C LEU A 70 -14.34 -1.34 -0.06
N VAL A 71 -14.66 -0.44 -1.01
CA VAL A 71 -13.68 0.22 -1.87
C VAL A 71 -12.66 1.04 -1.04
N ILE A 72 -13.11 1.80 -0.04
CA ILE A 72 -12.22 2.58 0.84
C ILE A 72 -11.25 1.67 1.60
N PHE A 73 -11.74 0.57 2.17
CA PHE A 73 -10.87 -0.37 2.89
C PHE A 73 -9.95 -1.14 1.95
N SER A 74 -10.41 -1.52 0.75
CA SER A 74 -9.58 -2.11 -0.30
C SER A 74 -8.46 -1.16 -0.72
N LEU A 75 -8.76 0.13 -0.89
CA LEU A 75 -7.79 1.15 -1.27
C LEU A 75 -6.75 1.36 -0.17
N THR A 76 -7.20 1.55 1.06
CA THR A 76 -6.31 1.74 2.22
C THR A 76 -5.44 0.50 2.45
N LEU A 77 -5.99 -0.70 2.25
CA LEU A 77 -5.24 -1.95 2.26
C LEU A 77 -4.17 -1.97 1.17
N ALA A 78 -4.51 -1.64 -0.07
CA ALA A 78 -3.57 -1.59 -1.18
C ALA A 78 -2.44 -0.57 -0.96
N ILE A 79 -2.75 0.60 -0.39
CA ILE A 79 -1.77 1.59 0.04
C ILE A 79 -0.80 0.98 1.06
N GLY A 80 -1.31 0.36 2.13
CA GLY A 80 -0.48 -0.26 3.15
C GLY A 80 0.41 -1.39 2.60
N ILE A 81 -0.12 -2.23 1.71
CA ILE A 81 0.66 -3.28 1.05
C ILE A 81 1.70 -2.68 0.09
N GLY A 82 1.37 -1.60 -0.61
CA GLY A 82 2.30 -0.86 -1.47
C GLY A 82 3.47 -0.28 -0.68
N MET A 83 3.18 0.33 0.47
CA MET A 83 4.20 0.82 1.41
C MET A 83 5.17 -0.27 1.86
N ILE A 84 4.67 -1.47 2.17
CA ILE A 84 5.50 -2.62 2.58
C ILE A 84 6.33 -3.14 1.40
N SER A 85 5.67 -3.53 0.31
CA SER A 85 6.30 -4.15 -0.84
C SER A 85 7.29 -3.21 -1.53
N GLY A 86 6.86 -2.00 -1.85
CA GLY A 86 7.72 -0.97 -2.41
C GLY A 86 8.86 -0.62 -1.46
N GLY A 87 8.57 -0.44 -0.17
CA GLY A 87 9.58 -0.13 0.85
C GLY A 87 10.67 -1.18 0.95
N ILE A 88 10.32 -2.47 0.85
CA ILE A 88 11.30 -3.57 0.80
C ILE A 88 12.11 -3.52 -0.49
N SER A 89 11.45 -3.35 -1.64
CA SER A 89 12.12 -3.33 -2.95
C SER A 89 13.10 -2.17 -3.10
N HIS A 90 12.79 -1.01 -2.53
CA HIS A 90 13.58 0.21 -2.64
C HIS A 90 14.30 0.58 -1.34
N PHE A 91 14.55 -0.41 -0.47
CA PHE A 91 15.15 -0.14 0.83
C PHE A 91 16.54 0.46 0.70
N LYS A 92 17.31 0.01 -0.28
CA LYS A 92 18.69 0.48 -0.50
C LYS A 92 18.73 1.91 -1.02
N GLU A 93 17.72 2.29 -1.78
CA GLU A 93 17.64 3.58 -2.48
C GLU A 93 17.15 4.70 -1.55
N SER A 94 16.31 4.38 -0.56
CA SER A 94 15.78 5.35 0.41
C SER A 94 15.60 4.77 1.82
N PRO A 95 16.68 4.28 2.45
CA PRO A 95 16.61 3.45 3.66
C PRO A 95 15.94 4.17 4.84
N THR A 96 16.24 5.45 5.04
CA THR A 96 15.61 6.25 6.10
C THR A 96 14.10 6.38 5.88
N TYR A 97 13.68 6.75 4.67
CA TYR A 97 12.25 6.92 4.36
C TYR A 97 11.47 5.62 4.53
N VAL A 98 11.98 4.52 3.97
CA VAL A 98 11.27 3.25 4.01
C VAL A 98 11.29 2.58 5.38
N SER A 99 12.25 2.93 6.25
CA SER A 99 12.28 2.47 7.65
C SER A 99 11.07 2.93 8.48
N TYR A 100 10.42 4.04 8.07
CA TYR A 100 9.13 4.47 8.59
C TYR A 100 7.97 3.90 7.80
N LEU A 101 8.12 3.82 6.47
CA LEU A 101 7.07 3.43 5.54
C LEU A 101 6.62 1.98 5.74
N ILE A 102 7.56 1.04 5.92
CA ILE A 102 7.24 -0.39 6.09
C ILE A 102 6.41 -0.64 7.37
N PRO A 103 6.83 -0.20 8.57
CA PRO A 103 6.03 -0.37 9.79
C PRO A 103 4.64 0.30 9.68
N LEU A 104 4.58 1.51 9.11
CA LEU A 104 3.31 2.21 8.93
C LEU A 104 2.39 1.46 7.96
N GLY A 105 2.95 0.92 6.87
CA GLY A 105 2.23 0.09 5.91
C GLY A 105 1.62 -1.16 6.55
N ILE A 106 2.33 -1.81 7.49
CA ILE A 106 1.80 -2.96 8.25
C ILE A 106 0.58 -2.56 9.07
N ILE A 107 0.63 -1.43 9.78
CA ILE A 107 -0.52 -0.97 10.58
C ILE A 107 -1.70 -0.60 9.71
N ILE A 108 -1.46 0.20 8.66
CA ILE A 108 -2.51 0.65 7.74
C ILE A 108 -3.17 -0.54 7.06
N SER A 109 -2.39 -1.49 6.54
CA SER A 109 -2.91 -2.69 5.90
C SER A 109 -3.65 -3.60 6.89
N PHE A 110 -3.10 -3.82 8.09
CA PHE A 110 -3.75 -4.64 9.11
C PHE A 110 -5.09 -4.07 9.58
N ILE A 111 -5.15 -2.77 9.89
CA ILE A 111 -6.40 -2.10 10.29
C ILE A 111 -7.42 -2.19 9.14
N SER A 112 -6.99 -1.91 7.91
CA SER A 112 -7.88 -1.98 6.74
C SER A 112 -8.40 -3.38 6.50
N PHE A 113 -7.55 -4.40 6.67
CA PHE A 113 -7.94 -5.81 6.59
C PHE A 113 -8.96 -6.17 7.68
N ALA A 114 -8.72 -5.74 8.92
CA ALA A 114 -9.62 -6.03 10.03
C ALA A 114 -11.02 -5.39 9.82
N LEU A 115 -11.03 -4.14 9.34
CA LEU A 115 -12.25 -3.39 9.05
C LEU A 115 -13.00 -3.95 7.82
N LYS A 116 -12.28 -4.28 6.73
CA LYS A 116 -12.86 -4.86 5.51
C LYS A 116 -13.63 -6.15 5.82
N ASN A 117 -13.11 -6.96 6.73
CA ASN A 117 -13.68 -8.27 7.08
C ASN A 117 -14.64 -8.23 8.28
N ASN A 118 -14.92 -7.04 8.84
CA ASN A 118 -15.86 -6.85 9.96
C ASN A 118 -15.62 -7.79 11.17
N PHE A 119 -14.36 -8.01 11.55
CA PHE A 119 -14.04 -8.84 12.72
C PHE A 119 -14.65 -8.25 14.01
N LYS A 120 -15.48 -9.05 14.70
CA LYS A 120 -16.09 -8.67 15.97
C LYS A 120 -15.12 -8.96 17.11
N LEU A 121 -14.32 -7.96 17.47
CA LEU A 121 -13.35 -8.05 18.56
C LEU A 121 -13.93 -7.55 19.88
N THR A 122 -13.69 -8.30 20.95
CA THR A 122 -13.91 -7.86 22.33
C THR A 122 -12.97 -6.72 22.70
N GLN A 123 -13.29 -5.95 23.76
CA GLN A 123 -12.42 -4.85 24.19
C GLN A 123 -11.01 -5.33 24.62
N LYS A 124 -10.92 -6.54 25.20
CA LYS A 124 -9.64 -7.14 25.55
C LYS A 124 -8.80 -7.45 24.31
N GLU A 125 -9.40 -8.06 23.28
CA GLU A 125 -8.71 -8.36 22.02
C GLU A 125 -8.26 -7.08 21.31
N LYS A 126 -9.10 -6.03 21.29
CA LYS A 126 -8.70 -4.72 20.73
C LYS A 126 -7.49 -4.14 21.45
N LEU A 127 -7.45 -4.20 22.79
CA LEU A 127 -6.31 -3.72 23.58
C LEU A 127 -5.05 -4.54 23.30
N ILE A 128 -5.16 -5.87 23.26
CA ILE A 128 -4.04 -6.76 22.96
C ILE A 128 -3.49 -6.49 21.55
N ILE A 129 -4.37 -6.38 20.56
CA ILE A 129 -3.99 -6.07 19.18
C ILE A 129 -3.33 -4.69 19.10
N PHE A 130 -3.89 -3.68 19.76
CA PHE A 130 -3.32 -2.34 19.79
C PHE A 130 -1.91 -2.33 20.38
N MET A 131 -1.72 -2.96 21.55
CA MET A 131 -0.40 -3.10 22.16
C MET A 131 0.56 -3.89 21.28
N GLY A 132 0.10 -5.00 20.68
CA GLY A 132 0.88 -5.82 19.76
C GLY A 132 1.33 -5.04 18.53
N CYS A 133 0.45 -4.23 17.94
CA CYS A 133 0.75 -3.33 16.83
C CYS A 133 1.82 -2.30 17.21
N ILE A 134 1.70 -1.65 18.37
CA ILE A 134 2.71 -0.68 18.85
C ILE A 134 4.06 -1.36 19.01
N ILE A 135 4.10 -2.48 19.72
CA ILE A 135 5.33 -3.23 19.97
C ILE A 135 5.98 -3.65 18.65
N LEU A 136 5.20 -4.20 17.72
CA LEU A 136 5.67 -4.62 16.41
C LEU A 136 6.26 -3.45 15.61
N VAL A 137 5.56 -2.32 15.56
CA VAL A 137 6.03 -1.11 14.84
C VAL A 137 7.32 -0.58 15.43
N VAL A 138 7.40 -0.48 16.75
CA VAL A 138 8.60 0.03 17.43
C VAL A 138 9.78 -0.89 17.17
N ILE A 139 9.61 -2.21 17.32
CA ILE A 139 10.68 -3.18 17.07
C ILE A 139 11.13 -3.13 15.61
N LEU A 140 10.19 -3.17 14.65
CA LEU A 140 10.52 -3.13 13.23
C LEU A 140 11.20 -1.81 12.86
N HIS A 141 10.70 -0.68 13.35
CA HIS A 141 11.31 0.62 13.08
C HIS A 141 12.73 0.69 13.63
N ILE A 142 12.99 0.22 14.86
CA ILE A 142 14.35 0.19 15.43
C ILE A 142 15.29 -0.67 14.59
N ILE A 143 14.86 -1.87 14.19
CA ILE A 143 15.66 -2.78 13.36
C ILE A 143 15.98 -2.14 12.01
N LEU A 144 14.97 -1.60 11.34
CA LEU A 144 15.12 -1.00 10.02
C LEU A 144 15.92 0.31 10.08
N ALA A 145 15.73 1.13 11.11
CA ALA A 145 16.52 2.35 11.33
C ALA A 145 17.99 2.01 11.61
N PHE A 146 18.26 0.97 12.41
CA PHE A 146 19.62 0.48 12.61
C PHE A 146 20.24 -0.01 11.29
N ALA A 147 19.50 -0.80 10.51
CA ALA A 147 19.96 -1.24 9.19
C ALA A 147 20.22 -0.05 8.24
N ALA A 148 19.31 0.94 8.22
CA ALA A 148 19.42 2.14 7.42
C ALA A 148 20.70 2.93 7.75
N ASN A 149 20.95 3.19 9.04
CA ASN A 149 22.15 3.91 9.49
C ASN A 149 23.45 3.20 9.07
N ASN A 150 23.48 1.87 9.13
CA ASN A 150 24.65 1.09 8.70
C ASN A 150 24.85 1.10 7.17
N MET A 151 23.76 1.13 6.39
CA MET A 151 23.83 1.18 4.93
C MET A 151 24.24 2.55 4.40
N MET A 152 23.78 3.64 5.03
CA MET A 152 24.13 5.01 4.62
C MET A 152 25.63 5.29 4.64
N MET A 153 26.41 4.56 5.44
CA MET A 153 27.86 4.72 5.50
C MET A 153 28.59 4.29 4.21
N ASN A 154 27.93 3.55 3.30
CA ASN A 154 28.60 2.89 2.17
C ASN A 154 27.88 3.00 0.81
N MET A 155 26.89 3.90 0.63
CA MET A 155 26.05 3.88 -0.58
C MET A 155 25.96 5.23 -1.30
N THR A 156 26.02 5.18 -2.63
CA THR A 156 25.47 6.22 -3.51
C THR A 156 23.94 6.17 -3.40
N PRO A 157 23.27 7.31 -3.11
CA PRO A 157 21.82 7.37 -3.05
C PRO A 157 21.19 6.87 -4.35
N GLY A 158 20.02 6.21 -4.24
CA GLY A 158 19.17 6.04 -5.41
C GLY A 158 18.73 7.39 -5.95
N GLY A 159 18.40 7.46 -7.24
CA GLY A 159 18.06 8.71 -7.90
C GLY A 159 16.92 8.53 -8.89
N ASP A 160 16.29 9.64 -9.23
CA ASP A 160 15.38 9.70 -10.35
C ASP A 160 16.17 9.50 -11.66
N ILE A 161 15.98 8.36 -12.34
CA ILE A 161 16.66 8.05 -13.61
C ILE A 161 16.34 9.03 -14.76
N PHE A 162 15.30 9.86 -14.60
CA PHE A 162 14.91 10.87 -15.58
C PHE A 162 15.39 12.28 -15.19
N ASP A 163 15.89 12.46 -13.98
CA ASP A 163 16.47 13.73 -13.53
C ASP A 163 17.95 13.75 -13.92
N MET A 164 18.20 13.96 -15.22
CA MET A 164 19.55 14.13 -15.76
C MET A 164 20.03 15.58 -15.59
N SER A 165 20.07 16.07 -14.36
CA SER A 165 20.94 17.20 -14.01
C SER A 165 22.25 16.65 -13.45
N HIS A 166 23.17 16.31 -14.36
CA HIS A 166 24.60 16.26 -14.05
C HIS A 166 25.16 17.69 -13.99
#